data_AF-A0A316Q5Y1-F1
#
_entry.id   AF-A0A316Q5Y1-F1
#
_cell.length_a   1.000
_cell.length_b   1.000
_cell.length_c   1.000
_cell.angle_alpha   90.00
_cell.angle_beta   90.00
_cell.angle_gamma   90.00
#
_symmetry.space_group_name_H-M   'P 1'
#
loop_
_entity.id
_entity.type
_entity.pdbx_description
1 polymer ?
#
loop_
_entity_poly.entity_id
_entity_poly.type
_entity_poly.pdbx_seq_one_letter_code
_entity_poly.pdbx_strand_id
1 'polypeptide(L)' 'MNDKNGFIITNRDRVLRAWQASTQLVREYQDYAHEMETEDDKLERLFARMAENEAEHASKLLVLLQNYDKD' A
#
# COMPACT_ATOMS: atom_id res chain seq x y z
N MET A 1 -12.00 -21.08 8.93
CA MET A 1 -11.46 -20.90 7.57
C MET A 1 -12.54 -21.32 6.60
N ASN A 2 -12.84 -20.52 5.57
CA ASN A 2 -14.00 -20.74 4.71
C ASN A 2 -13.58 -21.55 3.48
N ASP A 3 -13.58 -22.87 3.64
CA ASP A 3 -13.21 -23.83 2.61
C ASP A 3 -14.44 -24.13 1.75
N LYS A 4 -14.61 -23.37 0.67
CA LYS A 4 -15.63 -23.70 -0.34
C LYS A 4 -15.07 -24.15 -1.69
N ASN A 5 -13.76 -24.09 -1.93
CA ASN A 5 -13.15 -24.50 -3.22
C ASN A 5 -11.69 -25.04 -3.11
N GLY A 6 -11.17 -25.39 -1.93
CA GLY A 6 -9.80 -25.91 -1.76
C GLY A 6 -8.66 -24.90 -2.01
N PHE A 7 -8.96 -23.67 -2.42
CA PHE A 7 -7.98 -22.59 -2.54
C PHE A 7 -7.74 -21.92 -1.18
N ILE A 8 -6.57 -22.17 -0.58
CA ILE A 8 -6.19 -21.60 0.72
C ILE A 8 -5.42 -20.30 0.49
N ILE A 9 -5.97 -19.19 0.98
CA ILE A 9 -5.24 -17.92 1.03
C ILE A 9 -4.18 -18.01 2.13
N THR A 10 -2.92 -18.00 1.73
CA THR A 10 -1.76 -18.07 2.63
C THR A 10 -1.50 -16.74 3.32
N ASN A 11 -0.66 -16.74 4.36
CA ASN A 11 -0.22 -15.49 4.99
C ASN A 11 0.59 -14.63 4.01
N ARG A 12 1.42 -15.25 3.16
CA ARG A 12 2.11 -14.58 2.06
C ARG A 12 1.13 -13.85 1.15
N ASP A 13 0.03 -14.48 0.75
CA ASP A 13 -0.98 -13.85 -0.13
C ASP A 13 -1.64 -12.64 0.53
N ARG A 14 -1.90 -12.70 1.85
CA ARG A 14 -2.44 -11.56 2.61
C ARG A 14 -1.47 -10.39 2.61
N VAL A 15 -0.19 -10.65 2.87
CA VAL A 15 0.85 -9.60 2.86
C VAL A 15 1.06 -9.06 1.45
N LEU A 16 0.99 -9.91 0.42
CA LEU A 16 1.11 -9.48 -0.98
C LEU A 16 -0.01 -8.52 -1.37
N ARG A 17 -1.25 -8.85 -1.01
CA ARG A 17 -2.40 -7.97 -1.25
C ARG A 17 -2.29 -6.66 -0.48
N ALA A 18 -1.86 -6.71 0.78
CA ALA A 18 -1.64 -5.50 1.58
C ALA A 18 -0.56 -4.61 0.98
N TRP A 19 0.56 -5.21 0.53
CA TRP A 19 1.64 -4.47 -0.13
C TRP A 19 1.14 -3.78 -1.41
N GLN A 20 0.42 -4.51 -2.27
CA GLN A 20 -0.18 -3.96 -3.48
C GLN A 20 -1.14 -2.80 -3.16
N ALA A 21 -1.98 -2.95 -2.14
CA ALA A 21 -2.90 -1.91 -1.72
C ALA A 21 -2.17 -0.64 -1.26
N SER A 22 -1.17 -0.75 -0.38
CA SER A 22 -0.38 0.42 0.05
C SER A 22 0.36 1.06 -1.13
N THR A 23 0.93 0.29 -2.06
CA THR A 23 1.58 0.88 -3.25
C THR A 23 0.60 1.60 -4.19
N GLN A 24 -0.65 1.16 -4.24
CA GLN A 24 -1.70 1.84 -5.00
C GLN A 24 -2.08 3.16 -4.33
N LEU A 25 -2.26 3.16 -3.01
CA LEU A 25 -2.55 4.38 -2.25
C LEU A 25 -1.42 5.42 -2.33
N VAL A 26 -0.15 5.00 -2.36
CA VAL A 26 0.98 5.92 -2.62
C VAL A 26 0.76 6.70 -3.90
N ARG A 27 0.39 6.02 -4.99
CA ARG A 27 0.17 6.66 -6.30
C ARG A 27 -1.03 7.57 -6.28
N GLU A 28 -2.16 7.10 -5.74
CA GLU A 28 -3.38 7.90 -5.64
C GLU A 28 -3.16 9.19 -4.83
N TYR A 29 -2.46 9.10 -3.70
CA TYR A 29 -2.13 10.28 -2.91
C TYR A 29 -1.12 11.21 -3.59
N GLN A 30 -0.18 10.68 -4.38
CA GLN A 30 0.70 11.52 -5.20
C GLN A 30 -0.09 12.26 -6.30
N ASP A 31 -1.01 11.56 -6.97
CA ASP A 31 -1.86 12.15 -8.00
C ASP A 31 -2.76 13.24 -7.40
N TYR A 32 -3.39 12.99 -6.25
CA TYR A 32 -4.21 14.00 -5.57
C TYR A 32 -3.40 15.19 -5.05
N ALA A 33 -2.19 14.96 -4.54
CA ALA A 33 -1.31 16.07 -4.15
C ALA A 33 -1.01 16.96 -5.35
N HIS A 34 -0.68 16.35 -6.50
CA HIS A 34 -0.39 17.06 -7.74
C HIS A 34 -1.60 17.87 -8.26
N GLU A 35 -2.79 17.27 -8.24
CA GLU A 35 -4.03 17.96 -8.64
C GLU A 35 -4.35 19.17 -7.75
N MET A 36 -3.98 19.11 -6.46
CA MET A 36 -4.27 20.17 -5.48
C MET A 36 -3.22 21.28 -5.40
N GLU A 37 -2.09 21.16 -6.10
CA GLU A 37 -0.96 22.12 -6.05
C GLU A 37 -1.38 23.59 -6.27
N THR A 38 -2.42 23.83 -7.08
CA THR A 38 -2.91 25.17 -7.39
C THR A 38 -4.24 25.54 -6.72
N GLU A 39 -4.88 24.60 -6.01
CA GLU A 39 -6.23 24.76 -5.46
C GLU A 39 -6.23 24.88 -3.94
N ASP A 40 -5.51 24.01 -3.24
CA ASP A 40 -5.50 23.95 -1.78
C ASP A 40 -4.16 23.40 -1.23
N ASP A 41 -3.27 24.32 -0.82
CA ASP A 41 -1.96 24.00 -0.23
C ASP A 41 -2.06 23.10 1.01
N LYS A 42 -3.15 23.22 1.79
CA LYS A 42 -3.31 22.37 2.98
C LYS A 42 -3.65 20.94 2.58
N LEU A 43 -4.48 20.78 1.54
CA LEU A 43 -4.89 19.47 1.05
C LEU A 43 -3.76 18.79 0.27
N GLU A 44 -3.01 19.54 -0.54
CA GLU A 44 -1.77 19.09 -1.20
C GLU A 44 -0.79 18.50 -0.18
N ARG A 45 -0.44 19.26 0.86
CA ARG A 45 0.47 18.79 1.92
C ARG A 45 -0.04 17.56 2.65
N LEU A 46 -1.36 17.47 2.88
CA LEU A 46 -1.95 16.30 3.53
C LEU A 46 -1.80 15.06 2.65
N PHE A 47 -2.14 15.14 1.36
CA PHE A 47 -1.98 14.04 0.42
C PHE A 47 -0.52 13.63 0.26
N ALA A 48 0.39 14.58 0.11
CA ALA A 48 1.83 14.31 0.04
C ALA A 48 2.31 13.53 1.29
N ARG A 49 1.88 13.94 2.49
CA ARG A 49 2.24 13.24 3.72
C ARG A 49 1.63 11.84 3.82
N MET A 50 0.41 11.65 3.34
CA MET A 50 -0.21 10.33 3.30
C MET A 50 0.52 9.40 2.32
N ALA A 51 0.97 9.91 1.17
CA ALA A 51 1.79 9.15 0.23
C ALA A 51 3.10 8.65 0.89
N GLU A 52 3.78 9.50 1.66
CA GLU A 52 4.98 9.10 2.41
C GLU A 52 4.69 8.00 3.44
N ASN A 53 3.60 8.13 4.20
CA ASN A 53 3.22 7.14 5.21
C ASN A 53 2.89 5.79 4.57
N GLU A 54 2.13 5.78 3.46
CA GLU A 54 1.82 4.54 2.74
C GLU A 54 3.06 3.93 2.07
N ALA A 55 4.04 4.73 1.67
CA ALA A 55 5.32 4.21 1.19
C ALA A 55 6.09 3.51 2.32
N GLU A 56 6.04 4.02 3.55
CA GLU A 56 6.62 3.36 4.72
C GLU A 56 5.88 2.03 5.03
N HIS A 57 4.54 2.02 4.96
CA HIS A 57 3.74 0.80 5.11
C HIS A 57 4.11 -0.23 4.04
N ALA A 58 4.17 0.17 2.77
CA ALA A 58 4.57 -0.68 1.66
C ALA A 58 5.99 -1.24 1.86
N SER A 59 6.93 -0.42 2.35
CA SER A 59 8.30 -0.89 2.63
C SER A 59 8.33 -2.00 3.68
N LYS A 60 7.61 -1.82 4.80
CA LYS A 60 7.49 -2.84 5.87
C LYS A 60 6.89 -4.15 5.35
N LEU A 61 5.85 -4.05 4.53
CA LEU A 61 5.19 -5.21 3.91
C LEU A 61 6.08 -5.92 2.89
N LEU A 62 6.88 -5.17 2.13
CA LEU A 62 7.85 -5.74 1.18
C LEU A 62 8.95 -6.53 1.88
N VAL A 63 9.50 -5.99 2.98
CA VAL A 63 10.49 -6.71 3.80
C VAL A 63 9.90 -8.02 4.34
N LEU A 64 8.64 -8.00 4.79
CA LEU A 64 7.96 -9.20 5.27
C LEU A 64 7.73 -10.22 4.13
N LEU A 65 7.35 -9.77 2.92
CA LEU A 65 7.22 -10.62 1.74
C LEU A 65 8.53 -11.31 1.37
N GLN A 66 9.64 -10.56 1.38
CA GLN A 66 10.96 -11.10 1.08
C GLN A 66 11.39 -12.19 2.06
N ASN A 67 10.91 -12.16 3.30
CA ASN A 67 11.19 -13.23 4.27
C ASN A 67 10.39 -14.50 3.95
N TYR A 68 9.18 -14.39 3.39
CA TYR A 68 8.41 -15.56 2.94
C TYR A 68 8.98 -16.24 1.69
N ASP A 69 9.79 -15.53 0.89
CA ASP A 69 10.40 -16.06 -0.35
C ASP A 69 11.80 -16.67 -0.13
N LYS A 70 12.35 -16.58 1.09
CA LYS A 70 13.67 -17.11 1.47
C LYS A 70 13.63 -18.51 2.10
N ASP A 71 12.43 -18.99 2.44
CA ASP A 71 12.16 -20.34 2.96
C ASP A 71 11.65 -21.27 1.84
#